data_AF-A0A1V5VZY3-F1
#
_entry.id   AF-A0A1V5VZY3-F1
#
_cell.length_a   1.000
_cell.length_b   1.000
_cell.length_c   1.000
_cell.angle_alpha   90.00
_cell.angle_beta   90.00
_cell.angle_gamma   90.00
#
_symmetry.space_group_name_H-M   'P 1'
#
loop_
_entity.id
_entity.type
_entity.pdbx_description
1 polymer ?
#
loop_
_entity_poly.entity_id
_entity_poly.type
_entity_poly.pdbx_seq_one_letter_code
_entity_poly.pdbx_strand_id
1 'polypeptide(L)'
;MCIPKLYNLKFSVLRICKILYGISICMCTYPAYSQITTGGNFGLNIVNNVIIVDVSPEIGYSLVEPVLVGVSPFILYAQHLQTGTKEVLYGARAFGEYKHQIGAFAHAEYEISKLWVTEGVQKAVHAAPVGGGFESPLGNNSVAYIMVLYDILYKEGISYKQNPIIRAGIRYSL
;
A
#
# COMPACT_ATOMS: atom_id res chain seq x y z
N MET A 1 48.59 39.32 -5.32
CA MET A 1 49.03 37.92 -5.54
C MET A 1 48.78 37.15 -4.25
N CYS A 2 47.73 36.31 -4.21
CA CYS A 2 47.56 35.10 -3.37
C CYS A 2 46.10 34.63 -3.44
N ILE A 3 45.91 33.42 -3.97
CA ILE A 3 44.68 32.62 -4.07
C ILE A 3 44.70 31.63 -2.87
N PRO A 4 43.65 30.83 -2.60
CA PRO A 4 42.40 31.08 -1.89
C PRO A 4 42.37 30.39 -0.50
N LYS A 5 41.33 30.61 0.32
CA LYS A 5 41.00 29.72 1.45
C LYS A 5 39.61 29.14 1.26
N LEU A 6 39.58 27.90 0.78
CA LEU A 6 38.43 27.00 0.77
C LEU A 6 37.90 26.82 2.20
N TYR A 7 36.78 27.44 2.53
CA TYR A 7 35.99 27.07 3.69
C TYR A 7 34.53 27.37 3.37
N ASN A 8 33.72 26.31 3.28
CA ASN A 8 32.28 26.24 3.59
C ASN A 8 31.58 25.19 2.74
N LEU A 9 31.94 23.91 2.95
CA LEU A 9 31.12 22.78 2.51
C LEU A 9 31.04 21.71 3.62
N LYS A 10 30.85 22.14 4.87
CA LYS A 10 30.79 21.25 6.05
C LYS A 10 29.52 21.42 6.89
N PHE A 11 28.52 22.15 6.40
CA PHE A 11 27.33 22.50 7.18
C PHE A 11 26.07 21.67 6.87
N SER A 12 26.09 20.80 5.85
CA SER A 12 24.88 20.04 5.45
C SER A 12 24.82 18.60 5.97
N VAL A 13 25.96 17.92 6.16
CA VAL A 13 25.99 16.48 6.48
C VAL A 13 25.59 16.20 7.94
N LEU A 14 25.96 17.10 8.87
CA LEU A 14 25.68 16.91 10.30
C LEU A 14 24.18 17.03 10.65
N ARG A 15 23.42 17.82 9.87
CA ARG A 15 21.96 17.97 10.02
C ARG A 15 21.21 16.73 9.54
N ILE A 16 21.63 16.15 8.42
CA ILE A 16 21.05 14.92 7.87
C ILE A 16 21.34 13.74 8.80
N CYS A 17 22.56 13.66 9.35
CA CYS A 17 22.94 12.61 10.29
C CYS A 17 22.13 12.69 11.59
N LYS A 18 21.85 13.89 12.13
CA LYS A 18 20.97 14.06 13.30
C LYS A 18 19.51 13.67 13.05
N ILE A 19 18.99 13.87 11.84
CA ILE A 19 17.63 13.46 11.47
C ILE A 19 17.55 11.92 11.38
N LEU A 20 18.53 11.29 10.73
CA LEU A 20 18.64 9.82 10.69
C LEU A 20 18.84 9.20 12.08
N TYR A 21 19.67 9.81 12.93
CA TYR A 21 19.89 9.35 14.30
C TYR A 21 18.65 9.54 15.17
N GLY A 22 17.89 10.63 14.97
CA GLY A 22 16.62 10.87 15.65
C GLY A 22 15.53 9.85 15.27
N ILE A 23 15.44 9.51 13.99
CA ILE A 23 14.53 8.44 13.51
C ILE A 23 14.95 7.07 14.08
N SER A 24 16.26 6.79 14.16
CA SER A 24 16.78 5.53 14.69
C SER A 24 16.60 5.36 16.20
N ILE A 25 16.69 6.43 16.99
CA ILE A 25 16.48 6.37 18.45
C ILE A 25 14.98 6.28 18.79
N CYS A 26 14.11 6.90 17.98
CA CYS A 26 12.66 6.88 18.21
C CYS A 26 12.03 5.49 18.00
N MET A 27 12.62 4.65 17.14
CA MET A 27 12.19 3.26 16.93
C MET A 27 12.41 2.36 18.17
N CYS A 28 13.37 2.67 19.05
CA CYS A 28 13.74 1.79 20.17
C CYS A 28 12.86 1.94 21.42
N THR A 29 11.91 2.88 21.46
CA THR A 29 11.08 3.14 22.65
C THR A 29 9.64 2.66 22.53
N TYR A 30 9.25 2.05 21.41
CA TYR A 30 7.90 1.52 21.29
C TYR A 30 7.78 0.17 22.00
N PRO A 31 6.78 -0.01 22.87
CA PRO A 31 6.53 -1.32 23.46
C PRO A 31 6.26 -2.32 22.34
N ALA A 32 6.92 -3.47 22.38
CA ALA A 32 6.61 -4.60 21.51
C ALA A 32 5.24 -5.15 21.92
N TYR A 33 4.18 -4.56 21.37
CA TYR A 33 2.81 -5.04 21.51
C TYR A 33 2.45 -5.78 20.22
N SER A 34 2.19 -7.08 20.34
CA SER A 34 1.81 -7.91 19.21
C SER A 34 0.30 -8.10 19.15
N GLN A 35 -0.32 -7.67 18.06
CA GLN A 35 -1.76 -7.80 17.86
C GLN A 35 -2.07 -8.36 16.47
N ILE A 36 -3.00 -9.31 16.41
CA ILE A 36 -3.54 -9.82 15.14
C ILE A 36 -4.65 -8.88 14.69
N THR A 37 -4.62 -8.53 13.41
CA THR A 37 -5.66 -7.72 12.78
C THR A 37 -6.29 -8.51 11.64
N THR A 38 -7.59 -8.38 11.47
CA THR A 38 -8.33 -8.94 10.33
C THR A 38 -9.17 -7.83 9.70
N GLY A 39 -9.46 -7.93 8.41
CA GLY A 39 -10.23 -6.88 7.76
C GLY A 39 -10.51 -7.18 6.30
N GLY A 40 -10.83 -6.13 5.57
CA GLY A 40 -10.90 -6.20 4.13
C GLY A 40 -10.92 -4.85 3.45
N ASN A 41 -10.43 -4.85 2.23
CA ASN A 41 -10.46 -3.73 1.31
C ASN A 41 -11.57 -3.91 0.28
N PHE A 42 -12.16 -2.78 -0.09
CA PHE A 42 -13.04 -2.60 -1.22
C PHE A 42 -12.53 -1.46 -2.08
N GLY A 43 -12.32 -1.72 -3.37
CA GLY A 43 -11.97 -0.72 -4.36
C GLY A 43 -13.03 -0.66 -5.44
N LEU A 44 -13.52 0.55 -5.76
CA LEU A 44 -14.38 0.78 -6.90
C LEU A 44 -13.75 1.87 -7.75
N ASN A 45 -13.50 1.56 -9.02
CA ASN A 45 -12.91 2.51 -9.96
C ASN A 45 -13.67 2.47 -11.29
N ILE A 46 -13.88 3.65 -11.88
CA ILE A 46 -14.53 3.79 -13.19
C ILE A 46 -13.61 4.63 -14.06
N VAL A 47 -12.96 3.99 -15.04
CA VAL A 47 -11.99 4.65 -15.94
C VAL A 47 -12.21 4.16 -17.36
N ASN A 48 -12.22 5.07 -18.33
CA ASN A 48 -12.32 4.76 -19.76
C ASN A 48 -13.44 3.77 -20.11
N ASN A 49 -14.64 3.98 -19.54
CA ASN A 49 -15.80 3.09 -19.70
C ASN A 49 -15.58 1.66 -19.18
N VAL A 50 -14.64 1.45 -18.27
CA VAL A 50 -14.44 0.18 -17.56
C VAL A 50 -14.79 0.38 -16.08
N ILE A 51 -15.65 -0.47 -15.55
CA ILE A 51 -15.91 -0.57 -14.10
C ILE A 51 -15.00 -1.64 -13.54
N ILE A 52 -14.26 -1.29 -12.50
CA ILE A 52 -13.34 -2.18 -11.78
C ILE A 52 -13.77 -2.26 -10.33
N VAL A 53 -13.98 -3.47 -9.83
CA VAL A 53 -14.33 -3.79 -8.44
C VAL A 53 -13.25 -4.70 -7.86
N ASP A 54 -12.57 -4.25 -6.79
CA ASP A 54 -11.54 -4.99 -6.05
C ASP A 54 -12.09 -5.35 -4.67
N VAL A 55 -12.09 -6.64 -4.33
CA VAL A 55 -12.47 -7.14 -3.00
C VAL A 55 -11.31 -7.96 -2.45
N SER A 56 -10.84 -7.60 -1.25
CA SER A 56 -9.60 -8.14 -0.71
C SER A 56 -9.66 -8.28 0.81
N PRO A 57 -10.05 -9.46 1.36
CA PRO A 57 -9.91 -9.70 2.79
C PRO A 57 -8.44 -9.68 3.20
N GLU A 58 -8.12 -9.18 4.39
CA GLU A 58 -6.76 -9.05 4.89
C GLU A 58 -6.59 -9.67 6.27
N ILE A 59 -5.42 -10.26 6.49
CA ILE A 59 -4.92 -10.67 7.80
C ILE A 59 -3.55 -10.03 8.00
N GLY A 60 -3.39 -9.36 9.13
CA GLY A 60 -2.19 -8.63 9.49
C GLY A 60 -1.74 -8.93 10.92
N TYR A 61 -0.49 -8.60 11.18
CA TYR A 61 0.16 -8.73 12.47
C TYR A 61 0.95 -7.45 12.75
N SER A 62 0.65 -6.82 13.88
CA SER A 62 1.42 -5.68 14.39
C SER A 62 2.67 -6.22 15.06
N LEU A 63 3.84 -6.01 14.45
CA LEU A 63 5.13 -6.52 14.96
C LEU A 63 5.62 -5.69 16.15
N VAL A 64 5.52 -4.38 16.01
CA VAL A 64 5.87 -3.36 16.98
C VAL A 64 5.00 -2.16 16.63
N GLU A 65 4.50 -1.39 17.59
CA GLU A 65 3.91 -0.10 17.23
C GLU A 65 5.05 0.76 16.63
N PRO A 66 4.96 1.30 15.39
CA PRO A 66 3.76 1.50 14.56
C PRO A 66 3.69 0.65 13.27
N VAL A 67 4.40 -0.46 13.20
CA VAL A 67 4.55 -1.33 12.02
C VAL A 67 3.54 -2.48 12.02
N LEU A 68 2.74 -2.54 10.95
CA LEU A 68 1.82 -3.65 10.65
C LEU A 68 2.27 -4.33 9.36
N VAL A 69 2.30 -5.66 9.34
CA VAL A 69 2.56 -6.44 8.13
C VAL A 69 1.47 -7.46 7.93
N GLY A 70 1.17 -7.83 6.70
CA GLY A 70 0.06 -8.74 6.43
C GLY A 70 0.06 -9.34 5.05
N VAL A 71 -0.93 -10.19 4.83
CA VAL A 71 -1.23 -10.80 3.54
C VAL A 71 -2.71 -10.65 3.22
N SER A 72 -3.02 -10.58 1.94
CA SER A 72 -4.40 -10.38 1.48
C SER A 72 -4.61 -11.08 0.14
N PRO A 73 -5.41 -12.16 0.08
CA PRO A 73 -5.91 -12.65 -1.19
C PRO A 73 -6.94 -11.66 -1.75
N PHE A 74 -7.08 -11.60 -3.07
CA PHE A 74 -8.00 -10.68 -3.69
C PHE A 74 -8.62 -11.22 -4.97
N ILE A 75 -9.79 -10.67 -5.28
CA ILE A 75 -10.47 -10.85 -6.55
C ILE A 75 -10.82 -9.45 -7.07
N LEU A 76 -10.48 -9.21 -8.33
CA LEU A 76 -10.80 -8.00 -9.06
C LEU A 76 -11.64 -8.37 -10.27
N TYR A 77 -12.83 -7.76 -10.36
CA TYR A 77 -13.72 -7.89 -11.50
C TYR A 77 -13.68 -6.60 -12.32
N ALA A 78 -13.37 -6.73 -13.61
CA ALA A 78 -13.39 -5.63 -14.56
C ALA A 78 -14.43 -5.88 -15.64
N GLN A 79 -15.22 -4.85 -15.97
CA GLN A 79 -16.21 -4.91 -17.02
C GLN A 79 -16.12 -3.69 -17.92
N HIS A 80 -15.91 -3.93 -19.22
CA HIS A 80 -15.95 -2.90 -20.24
C HIS A 80 -17.41 -2.60 -20.62
N LEU A 81 -17.86 -1.36 -20.41
CA LEU A 81 -19.26 -0.96 -20.56
C LEU A 81 -19.73 -0.90 -22.02
N GLN A 82 -18.81 -0.64 -22.96
CA GLN A 82 -19.13 -0.58 -24.40
C GLN A 82 -19.17 -1.96 -25.07
N THR A 83 -18.16 -2.80 -24.83
CA THR A 83 -18.07 -4.13 -25.47
C THR A 83 -18.76 -5.23 -24.66
N GLY A 84 -19.09 -4.98 -23.39
CA GLY A 84 -19.62 -5.98 -22.47
C GLY A 84 -18.61 -7.04 -22.03
N THR A 85 -17.34 -6.90 -22.42
CA THR A 85 -16.26 -7.83 -22.06
C THR A 85 -16.04 -7.82 -20.55
N LYS A 86 -15.89 -9.01 -19.97
CA LYS A 86 -15.70 -9.23 -18.55
C LYS A 86 -14.38 -9.94 -18.31
N GLU A 87 -13.66 -9.47 -17.32
CA GLU A 87 -12.36 -9.98 -16.94
C GLU A 87 -12.33 -10.19 -15.43
N VAL A 88 -11.76 -11.31 -15.01
CA VAL A 88 -11.59 -11.62 -13.58
C VAL A 88 -10.11 -11.82 -13.32
N LEU A 89 -9.56 -10.96 -12.47
CA LEU A 89 -8.20 -11.05 -11.98
C LEU A 89 -8.25 -11.57 -10.54
N TYR A 90 -7.39 -12.51 -10.19
CA TYR A 90 -7.28 -13.00 -8.83
C TYR A 90 -5.82 -13.18 -8.44
N GLY A 91 -5.54 -13.09 -7.15
CA GLY A 91 -4.17 -13.16 -6.69
C GLY A 91 -4.04 -13.03 -5.20
N ALA A 92 -2.81 -12.77 -4.77
CA ALA A 92 -2.48 -12.47 -3.39
C ALA A 92 -1.45 -11.35 -3.35
N ARG A 93 -1.51 -10.57 -2.26
CA ARG A 93 -0.56 -9.51 -1.97
C ARG A 93 -0.01 -9.66 -0.55
N ALA A 94 1.25 -9.33 -0.37
CA ALA A 94 1.86 -9.13 0.93
C ALA A 94 2.09 -7.64 1.12
N PHE A 95 1.76 -7.10 2.29
CA PHE A 95 1.78 -5.67 2.54
C PHE A 95 2.42 -5.33 3.87
N GLY A 96 2.90 -4.09 3.96
CA GLY A 96 3.44 -3.47 5.14
C GLY A 96 2.93 -2.04 5.28
N GLU A 97 2.60 -1.66 6.51
CA GLU A 97 2.14 -0.35 6.89
C GLU A 97 3.00 0.23 8.00
N TYR A 98 3.24 1.53 7.91
CA TYR A 98 3.84 2.32 8.97
C TYR A 98 2.84 3.39 9.40
N LYS A 99 2.33 3.26 10.62
CA LYS A 99 1.31 4.17 11.17
C LYS A 99 1.95 5.42 11.78
N HIS A 100 1.23 6.54 11.68
CA HIS A 100 1.56 7.78 12.33
C HIS A 100 0.46 8.16 13.34
N GLN A 101 0.83 8.91 14.37
CA GLN A 101 -0.04 9.20 15.52
C GLN A 101 -1.33 9.97 15.15
N ILE A 102 -1.35 10.65 14.00
CA ILE A 102 -2.51 11.43 13.53
C ILE A 102 -3.53 10.60 12.73
N GLY A 103 -3.39 9.26 12.70
CA GLY A 103 -4.21 8.37 11.89
C GLY A 103 -3.76 8.27 10.42
N ALA A 104 -2.70 8.97 10.03
CA ALA A 104 -2.07 8.78 8.72
C ALA A 104 -1.22 7.50 8.72
N PHE A 105 -1.13 6.81 7.59
CA PHE A 105 -0.21 5.67 7.43
C PHE A 105 0.41 5.65 6.04
N ALA A 106 1.63 5.14 5.96
CA ALA A 106 2.27 4.74 4.71
C ALA A 106 2.01 3.25 4.46
N HIS A 107 1.77 2.88 3.21
CA HIS A 107 1.44 1.51 2.80
C HIS A 107 2.30 1.11 1.60
N ALA A 108 2.85 -0.09 1.64
CA ALA A 108 3.55 -0.71 0.52
C ALA A 108 3.12 -2.16 0.41
N GLU A 109 2.82 -2.61 -0.80
CA GLU A 109 2.45 -3.99 -1.07
C GLU A 109 3.17 -4.55 -2.30
N TYR A 110 3.34 -5.87 -2.32
CA TYR A 110 3.77 -6.61 -3.48
C TYR A 110 2.69 -7.63 -3.84
N GLU A 111 2.27 -7.60 -5.09
CA GLU A 111 1.13 -8.37 -5.60
C GLU A 111 1.57 -9.36 -6.67
N ILE A 112 1.00 -10.55 -6.62
CA ILE A 112 1.09 -11.56 -7.67
C ILE A 112 -0.33 -11.94 -8.09
N SER A 113 -0.64 -11.77 -9.37
CA SER A 113 -2.00 -11.92 -9.90
C SER A 113 -2.03 -12.70 -11.20
N LYS A 114 -3.18 -13.30 -11.52
CA LYS A 114 -3.43 -14.00 -12.78
C LYS A 114 -4.80 -13.62 -13.33
N LEU A 115 -4.84 -13.40 -14.64
CA LEU A 115 -6.08 -13.12 -15.35
C LEU A 115 -6.76 -14.45 -15.73
N TRP A 116 -8.03 -14.56 -15.37
CA TRP A 116 -8.91 -15.61 -15.84
C TRP A 116 -9.55 -15.17 -17.16
N VAL A 117 -9.23 -15.89 -18.23
CA VAL A 117 -9.89 -15.71 -19.54
C VAL A 117 -10.60 -17.01 -19.94
N THR A 118 -11.55 -16.92 -20.86
CA THR A 118 -12.31 -18.08 -21.35
C THR A 118 -11.42 -19.19 -21.91
N GLU A 119 -10.24 -18.84 -22.43
CA GLU A 119 -9.25 -19.76 -23.00
C GLU A 119 -8.27 -20.34 -21.96
N GLY A 120 -8.39 -19.98 -20.67
CA GLY A 120 -7.56 -20.50 -19.57
C GLY A 120 -6.93 -19.43 -18.69
N VAL A 121 -5.90 -19.81 -17.92
CA VAL A 121 -5.18 -18.93 -16.99
C VAL A 121 -3.98 -18.30 -17.71
N GLN A 122 -3.93 -16.97 -17.77
CA GLN A 122 -2.83 -16.23 -18.38
C GLN A 122 -1.58 -16.18 -17.49
N LYS A 123 -0.49 -15.64 -18.04
CA LYS A 123 0.77 -15.41 -17.31
C LYS A 123 0.54 -14.58 -16.04
N ALA A 124 1.31 -14.89 -15.00
CA ALA A 124 1.31 -14.13 -13.78
C ALA A 124 1.81 -12.70 -14.02
N VAL A 125 1.10 -11.72 -13.49
CA VAL A 125 1.46 -10.31 -13.52
C VAL A 125 1.74 -9.84 -12.10
N HIS A 126 2.78 -9.02 -11.98
CA HIS A 126 3.26 -8.49 -10.72
C HIS A 126 2.95 -6.99 -10.64
N ALA A 127 2.60 -6.52 -9.46
CA ALA A 127 2.45 -5.11 -9.15
C ALA A 127 3.15 -4.81 -7.82
N ALA A 128 3.63 -3.57 -7.65
CA ALA A 128 4.12 -3.11 -6.35
C ALA A 128 3.52 -1.73 -6.00
N PRO A 129 2.25 -1.67 -5.57
CA PRO A 129 1.63 -0.44 -5.12
C PRO A 129 2.28 0.11 -3.85
N VAL A 130 2.60 1.41 -3.88
CA VAL A 130 3.11 2.17 -2.73
C VAL A 130 2.32 3.46 -2.58
N GLY A 131 2.08 3.87 -1.35
CA GLY A 131 1.35 5.10 -1.09
C GLY A 131 1.02 5.27 0.38
N GLY A 132 -0.16 5.79 0.65
CA GLY A 132 -0.60 6.05 2.02
C GLY A 132 -2.07 6.36 2.12
N GLY A 133 -2.52 6.48 3.35
CA GLY A 133 -3.92 6.67 3.67
C GLY A 133 -4.15 7.29 5.03
N PHE A 134 -5.42 7.41 5.37
CA PHE A 134 -5.88 7.80 6.68
C PHE A 134 -6.83 6.75 7.23
N GLU A 135 -6.66 6.41 8.49
CA GLU A 135 -7.56 5.56 9.27
C GLU A 135 -8.29 6.38 10.34
N SER A 136 -9.57 6.07 10.53
CA SER A 136 -10.43 6.65 11.56
C SER A 136 -11.03 5.53 12.41
N PRO A 137 -11.02 5.66 13.74
CA PRO A 137 -11.73 4.75 14.62
C PRO A 137 -13.23 4.70 14.28
N LEU A 138 -13.78 3.49 14.17
CA LEU A 138 -15.23 3.25 14.10
C LEU A 138 -15.79 2.74 15.44
N GLY A 139 -14.94 2.15 16.28
CA GLY A 139 -15.27 1.63 17.59
C GLY A 139 -14.00 1.29 18.38
N ASN A 140 -14.15 0.54 19.48
CA ASN A 140 -13.03 0.24 20.37
C ASN A 140 -11.91 -0.57 19.68
N ASN A 141 -12.28 -1.47 18.77
CA ASN A 141 -11.34 -2.39 18.13
C ASN A 141 -11.42 -2.35 16.59
N SER A 142 -12.14 -1.39 16.02
CA SER A 142 -12.34 -1.29 14.57
C SER A 142 -11.97 0.09 14.03
N VAL A 143 -11.34 0.09 12.86
CA VAL A 143 -10.98 1.29 12.11
C VAL A 143 -11.50 1.17 10.69
N ALA A 144 -11.98 2.29 10.14
CA ALA A 144 -12.16 2.44 8.70
C ALA A 144 -10.96 3.19 8.14
N TYR A 145 -10.57 2.88 6.90
CA TYR A 145 -9.49 3.59 6.25
C TYR A 145 -9.77 3.82 4.77
N ILE A 146 -9.10 4.82 4.23
CA ILE A 146 -9.01 5.08 2.80
C ILE A 146 -7.54 5.31 2.44
N MET A 147 -7.12 4.79 1.29
CA MET A 147 -5.75 4.94 0.81
C MET A 147 -5.70 5.16 -0.69
N VAL A 148 -4.65 5.86 -1.10
CA VAL A 148 -4.27 6.06 -2.49
C VAL A 148 -2.90 5.46 -2.69
N LEU A 149 -2.78 4.60 -3.69
CA LEU A 149 -1.57 3.85 -3.99
C LEU A 149 -1.17 4.10 -5.45
N TYR A 150 0.14 4.10 -5.68
CA TYR A 150 0.74 4.20 -6.98
C TYR A 150 1.55 2.93 -7.26
N ASP A 151 1.24 2.22 -8.34
CA ASP A 151 2.00 1.04 -8.73
C ASP A 151 3.32 1.44 -9.41
N ILE A 152 4.45 1.16 -8.76
CA ILE A 152 5.78 1.46 -9.31
C ILE A 152 6.23 0.47 -10.39
N LEU A 153 5.57 -0.69 -10.48
CA LEU A 153 5.81 -1.67 -11.55
C LEU A 153 4.84 -1.50 -12.72
N TYR A 154 4.04 -0.43 -12.72
CA TYR A 154 3.03 -0.16 -13.73
C TYR A 154 3.62 -0.10 -15.14
N LYS A 155 3.03 -0.85 -16.06
CA LYS A 155 3.34 -0.81 -17.49
C LYS A 155 2.06 -0.70 -18.29
N GLU A 156 1.96 0.35 -19.08
CA GLU A 156 0.81 0.59 -19.95
C GLU A 156 0.62 -0.59 -20.92
N GLY A 157 -0.61 -1.09 -21.04
CA GLY A 157 -0.95 -2.24 -21.87
C GLY A 157 -0.59 -3.62 -21.30
N ILE A 158 0.10 -3.69 -20.15
CA ILE A 158 0.42 -4.97 -19.46
C ILE A 158 -0.26 -5.03 -18.09
N SER A 159 -0.28 -3.92 -17.36
CA SER A 159 -0.92 -3.85 -16.04
C SER A 159 -2.44 -3.80 -16.18
N TYR A 160 -3.14 -4.72 -15.49
CA TYR A 160 -4.61 -4.79 -15.50
C TYR A 160 -5.28 -3.78 -14.56
N LYS A 161 -4.56 -3.30 -13.56
CA LYS A 161 -5.03 -2.27 -12.64
C LYS A 161 -4.70 -0.90 -13.21
N GLN A 162 -5.61 0.05 -13.04
CA GLN A 162 -5.33 1.45 -13.29
C GLN A 162 -4.32 2.00 -12.28
N ASN A 163 -3.71 3.13 -12.62
CA ASN A 163 -2.81 3.86 -11.74
C ASN A 163 -3.20 5.36 -11.79
N PRO A 164 -3.52 6.03 -10.67
CA PRO A 164 -3.47 5.56 -9.27
C PRO A 164 -4.63 4.62 -8.88
N ILE A 165 -4.39 3.86 -7.81
CA ILE A 165 -5.33 2.91 -7.20
C ILE A 165 -5.91 3.56 -5.94
N ILE A 166 -7.24 3.58 -5.83
CA ILE A 166 -7.94 4.05 -4.62
C ILE A 166 -8.64 2.86 -3.97
N ARG A 167 -8.46 2.69 -2.67
CA ARG A 167 -9.11 1.65 -1.86
C ARG A 167 -9.61 2.21 -0.55
N ALA A 168 -10.72 1.67 -0.07
CA ALA A 168 -11.22 1.89 1.28
C ALA A 168 -11.44 0.55 1.96
N GLY A 169 -11.43 0.51 3.28
CA GLY A 169 -11.53 -0.75 4.01
C GLY A 169 -11.93 -0.57 5.46
N ILE A 170 -12.17 -1.71 6.09
CA ILE A 170 -12.41 -1.81 7.53
C ILE A 170 -11.45 -2.87 8.08
N ARG A 171 -10.85 -2.56 9.22
CA ARG A 171 -9.94 -3.45 9.94
C ARG A 171 -10.39 -3.55 11.39
N TYR A 172 -10.29 -4.77 11.92
CA TYR A 172 -10.58 -5.15 13.28
C TYR A 172 -9.31 -5.68 13.94
N SER A 173 -9.06 -5.28 15.18
CA SER A 173 -7.90 -5.71 15.96
C SER A 173 -8.36 -6.61 17.10
N LEU A 174 -7.75 -7.79 17.23
CA LEU A 174 -8.11 -8.84 18.18
C LEU A 174 -7.46 -8.64 19.55
#